data_AF-A0A2V8SF57-F1
#
_entry.id   AF-A0A2V8SF57-F1
#
_cell.length_a   1.000
_cell.length_b   1.000
_cell.length_c   1.000
_cell.angle_alpha   90.00
_cell.angle_beta   90.00
_cell.angle_gamma   90.00
#
_symmetry.space_group_name_H-M   'P 1'
#
loop_
_entity.id
_entity.type
_entity.pdbx_description
1 polymer ?
#
loop_
_entity_poly.entity_id
_entity_poly.type
_entity_poly.pdbx_seq_one_letter_code
_entity_poly.pdbx_strand_id
1 'polypeptide(L)'
;MHLFRETFLLFSLNLLDALLTIVWVRNGIATEGNQLMAGLLDSGDFTFLAAKIAIGSIAALVILRWGEMRVARYGLTVALAVYISLLGIHVVTGLSAFGLIPRTAIHDLASMTSSLLAMIV
;
A
#
# COMPACT_ATOMS: atom_id res chain seq x y z
N MET A 1 15.61 -20.70 -2.64
CA MET A 1 15.97 -19.43 -1.95
C MET A 1 14.72 -18.98 -1.23
N HIS A 2 14.73 -18.98 0.11
CA HIS A 2 13.51 -18.69 0.88
C HIS A 2 13.10 -17.22 0.68
N LEU A 3 11.98 -16.98 -0.01
CA LEU A 3 11.34 -15.65 -0.21
C LEU A 3 10.75 -15.06 1.09
N PHE A 4 11.26 -15.50 2.24
CA PHE A 4 10.71 -15.17 3.54
C PHE A 4 10.85 -13.66 3.83
N ARG A 5 11.99 -13.06 3.46
CA ARG A 5 12.24 -11.63 3.72
C ARG A 5 11.31 -10.75 2.88
N GLU A 6 11.15 -11.07 1.60
CA GLU A 6 10.31 -10.35 0.66
C GLU A 6 8.83 -10.49 1.03
N THR A 7 8.42 -11.70 1.40
CA THR A 7 7.05 -11.97 1.85
C THR A 7 6.74 -11.26 3.17
N PHE A 8 7.67 -11.32 4.13
CA PHE A 8 7.55 -10.62 5.41
C PHE A 8 7.47 -9.11 5.18
N LEU A 9 8.33 -8.57 4.32
CA LEU A 9 8.31 -7.15 3.97
C LEU A 9 6.97 -6.76 3.34
N LEU A 10 6.47 -7.53 2.37
CA LEU A 10 5.16 -7.28 1.75
C LEU A 10 4.03 -7.27 2.80
N PHE A 11 4.05 -8.22 3.73
CA PHE A 11 3.08 -8.28 4.82
C PHE A 11 3.18 -7.07 5.76
N SER A 12 4.40 -6.69 6.17
CA SER A 12 4.63 -5.52 7.02
C SER A 12 4.18 -4.22 6.34
N LEU A 13 4.46 -4.08 5.04
CA LEU A 13 3.99 -2.93 4.25
C LEU A 13 2.46 -2.89 4.19
N ASN A 14 1.80 -4.04 4.02
CA ASN A 14 0.34 -4.14 4.05
C ASN A 14 -0.27 -3.79 5.41
N LEU A 15 0.40 -4.15 6.50
CA LEU A 15 -0.02 -3.75 7.84
C LEU A 15 0.15 -2.24 8.06
N LEU A 16 1.29 -1.68 7.64
CA LEU A 16 1.55 -0.24 7.74
C LEU A 16 0.53 0.57 6.92
N ASP A 17 0.22 0.13 5.70
CA ASP A 17 -0.81 0.70 4.85
C ASP A 17 -2.18 0.73 5.56
N ALA A 18 -2.59 -0.38 6.19
CA ALA A 18 -3.83 -0.43 6.96
C ALA A 18 -3.87 0.60 8.10
N LEU A 19 -2.79 0.71 8.86
CA LEU A 19 -2.69 1.67 9.96
C LEU A 19 -2.75 3.12 9.46
N LEU A 20 -2.04 3.41 8.37
CA LEU A 20 -2.05 4.74 7.75
C LEU A 20 -3.43 5.09 7.20
N THR A 21 -4.12 4.17 6.53
CA THR A 21 -5.51 4.36 6.10
C THR A 21 -6.41 4.72 7.28
N ILE A 22 -6.35 3.95 8.37
CA ILE A 22 -7.18 4.24 9.55
C ILE A 22 -6.89 5.65 10.06
N VAL A 23 -5.60 6.00 10.22
CA VAL A 23 -5.21 7.33 10.68
C VAL A 23 -5.73 8.43 9.74
N TRP A 24 -5.53 8.30 8.43
CA TRP A 24 -5.94 9.35 7.48
C TRP A 24 -7.44 9.48 7.34
N VAL A 25 -8.16 8.37 7.20
CA VAL A 25 -9.61 8.39 7.03
C VAL A 25 -10.30 8.89 8.29
N ARG A 26 -9.86 8.43 9.47
CA ARG A 26 -10.45 8.88 10.75
C ARG A 26 -10.14 10.35 11.08
N ASN A 27 -9.04 10.89 10.58
CA ASN A 27 -8.74 12.32 10.69
C ASN A 27 -9.34 13.16 9.56
N GLY A 28 -10.14 12.58 8.65
CA GLY A 28 -10.78 13.29 7.54
C GLY A 28 -9.82 13.79 6.46
N ILE A 29 -8.60 13.23 6.40
CA ILE A 29 -7.54 13.64 5.47
C ILE A 29 -7.73 13.01 4.09
N ALA A 30 -8.21 11.77 4.06
CA ALA A 30 -8.41 11.01 2.85
C ALA A 30 -9.67 10.14 2.96
N THR A 31 -10.15 9.66 1.83
CA THR A 31 -11.19 8.63 1.75
C THR A 31 -10.59 7.33 1.26
N GLU A 32 -11.07 6.20 1.77
CA GLU A 32 -10.65 4.89 1.28
C GLU A 32 -11.16 4.68 -0.15
N GLY A 33 -10.23 4.48 -1.11
CA GLY A 33 -10.57 4.38 -2.53
C GLY A 33 -11.25 3.07 -2.91
N ASN A 34 -11.01 2.00 -2.15
CA ASN A 34 -11.67 0.72 -2.34
C ASN A 34 -13.00 0.69 -1.58
N GLN A 35 -14.12 0.73 -2.31
CA GLN A 35 -15.47 0.79 -1.73
C GLN A 35 -15.79 -0.36 -0.78
N LEU A 36 -15.27 -1.57 -1.03
CA LEU A 36 -15.46 -2.70 -0.13
C LEU A 36 -14.70 -2.47 1.18
N MET A 37 -13.46 -1.97 1.09
CA MET A 37 -12.67 -1.65 2.28
C MET A 37 -13.22 -0.45 3.03
N ALA A 38 -13.78 0.55 2.33
CA ALA A 38 -14.48 1.67 2.94
C ALA A 38 -15.65 1.19 3.79
N GLY A 39 -16.50 0.29 3.26
CA GLY A 39 -17.60 -0.31 4.02
C GLY A 39 -17.15 -1.12 5.24
N LEU A 40 -16.00 -1.83 5.14
CA LEU A 40 -15.41 -2.53 6.29
C LEU A 40 -14.87 -1.55 7.33
N LEU A 41 -14.27 -0.44 6.90
CA LEU A 41 -13.78 0.61 7.78
C LEU A 41 -14.95 1.33 8.47
N ASP A 42 -16.04 1.60 7.76
CA ASP A 42 -17.26 2.18 8.33
C ASP A 42 -17.89 1.26 9.39
N SER A 43 -17.77 -0.06 9.21
CA SER A 43 -18.21 -1.05 10.20
C SER A 43 -17.31 -1.10 11.44
N GLY A 44 -16.07 -0.61 11.35
CA GLY A 44 -15.13 -0.46 12.46
C GLY A 44 -13.67 -0.71 12.08
N ASP A 45 -12.75 -0.04 12.77
CA ASP A 45 -11.31 -0.11 12.51
C ASP A 45 -10.77 -1.54 12.63
N PHE A 46 -11.28 -2.29 13.62
CA PHE A 46 -10.91 -3.68 13.83
C PHE A 46 -11.33 -4.57 12.66
N THR A 47 -12.53 -4.37 12.10
CA THR A 47 -13.06 -5.16 10.98
C THR A 47 -12.23 -4.94 9.72
N PHE A 48 -11.87 -3.68 9.43
CA PHE A 48 -10.96 -3.33 8.34
C PHE A 48 -9.57 -3.94 8.53
N LEU A 49 -8.99 -3.79 9.73
CA LEU A 49 -7.65 -4.30 10.03
C LEU A 49 -7.61 -5.84 9.95
N ALA A 50 -8.63 -6.52 10.48
CA ALA A 50 -8.76 -7.97 10.41
C ALA A 50 -8.83 -8.46 8.96
N ALA A 51 -9.58 -7.77 8.09
CA ALA A 51 -9.64 -8.09 6.67
C ALA A 51 -8.28 -7.90 5.98
N LYS A 52 -7.59 -6.78 6.22
CA LYS A 52 -6.22 -6.52 5.72
C LYS A 52 -5.24 -7.61 6.15
N ILE A 53 -5.28 -8.01 7.43
CA ILE A 53 -4.42 -9.08 7.98
C ILE A 53 -4.75 -10.42 7.34
N ALA A 54 -6.03 -10.76 7.19
CA ALA A 54 -6.44 -12.02 6.59
C ALA A 54 -5.98 -12.12 5.12
N ILE A 55 -6.24 -11.08 4.32
CA ILE A 55 -5.83 -11.02 2.91
C ILE A 55 -4.30 -11.05 2.80
N GLY A 56 -3.58 -10.25 3.59
CA GLY A 56 -2.12 -10.22 3.60
C GLY A 56 -1.51 -11.57 4.01
N SER A 57 -2.10 -12.26 4.99
CA SER A 57 -1.65 -13.59 5.41
C SER A 57 -1.88 -14.64 4.32
N ILE A 58 -3.05 -14.61 3.66
CA ILE A 58 -3.34 -15.50 2.52
C ILE A 58 -2.32 -15.28 1.41
N ALA A 59 -2.06 -14.03 1.03
CA ALA A 59 -1.07 -13.69 0.01
C ALA A 59 0.33 -14.20 0.41
N ALA A 60 0.73 -13.99 1.66
CA ALA A 60 2.01 -14.48 2.19
C ALA A 60 2.12 -16.00 2.12
N LEU A 61 1.08 -16.73 2.54
CA LEU A 61 1.04 -18.19 2.48
C LEU A 61 1.15 -18.71 1.04
N VAL A 62 0.44 -18.10 0.09
CA VAL A 62 0.50 -18.45 -1.33
C VAL A 62 1.93 -18.24 -1.87
N ILE A 63 2.54 -17.09 -1.58
CA ILE A 63 3.92 -16.80 -2.04
C ILE A 63 4.92 -17.77 -1.42
N LEU A 64 4.80 -18.08 -0.13
CA LEU A 64 5.68 -19.05 0.53
C LEU A 64 5.49 -20.47 -0.02
N ARG A 65 4.25 -20.85 -0.37
CA ARG A 65 3.94 -22.17 -0.92
C ARG A 65 4.44 -22.36 -2.35
N TRP A 66 4.36 -21.33 -3.19
CA TRP A 66 4.72 -21.39 -4.61
C TRP A 66 5.97 -20.57 -4.99
N GLY A 67 6.74 -20.12 -4.02
CA GLY A 67 7.91 -19.24 -4.21
C GLY A 67 9.08 -19.83 -5.01
N GLU A 68 9.05 -21.14 -5.26
CA GLU A 68 10.01 -21.80 -6.15
C GLU A 68 9.69 -21.57 -7.64
N MET A 69 8.48 -21.13 -7.98
CA MET A 69 8.13 -20.79 -9.36
C MET A 69 8.73 -19.44 -9.78
N ARG A 70 9.36 -19.39 -10.96
CA ARG A 70 9.94 -18.15 -11.52
C ARG A 70 8.93 -17.02 -11.62
N VAL A 71 7.69 -17.33 -12.00
CA VAL A 71 6.58 -16.36 -12.10
C VAL A 71 6.26 -15.74 -10.73
N ALA A 72 6.24 -16.54 -9.65
CA ALA A 72 6.00 -16.02 -8.31
C ALA A 72 7.09 -15.03 -7.87
N ARG A 73 8.35 -15.27 -8.26
CA ARG A 73 9.48 -14.39 -7.93
C ARG A 73 9.39 -13.06 -8.66
N TYR A 74 9.21 -13.07 -9.98
CA TYR A 74 9.06 -11.84 -10.76
C TYR A 74 7.80 -11.06 -10.35
N GLY A 75 6.68 -11.78 -10.17
CA GLY A 75 5.43 -11.18 -9.69
C GLY A 75 5.61 -10.51 -8.34
N LEU A 76 6.30 -11.16 -7.39
CA LEU A 76 6.58 -10.58 -6.07
C LEU A 76 7.45 -9.32 -6.15
N THR A 77 8.50 -9.33 -6.97
CA THR A 77 9.36 -8.15 -7.15
C THR A 77 8.58 -6.97 -7.73
N VAL A 78 7.78 -7.20 -8.76
CA VAL A 78 6.93 -6.16 -9.37
C VAL A 78 5.89 -5.67 -8.38
N ALA A 79 5.21 -6.58 -7.67
CA ALA A 79 4.23 -6.23 -6.66
C ALA A 79 4.85 -5.36 -5.56
N LEU A 80 6.03 -5.73 -5.04
CA LEU A 80 6.76 -4.95 -4.04
C LEU A 80 7.13 -3.56 -4.56
N ALA A 81 7.64 -3.45 -5.79
CA ALA A 81 8.02 -2.16 -6.37
C ALA A 81 6.80 -1.22 -6.48
N VAL A 82 5.68 -1.73 -6.99
CA VAL A 82 4.42 -0.98 -7.07
C VAL A 82 3.92 -0.62 -5.67
N TYR A 83 3.93 -1.56 -4.74
CA TYR A 83 3.41 -1.37 -3.39
C TYR A 83 4.21 -0.31 -2.62
N ILE A 84 5.54 -0.36 -2.67
CA ILE A 84 6.42 0.63 -2.04
C ILE A 84 6.18 2.01 -2.64
N SER A 85 6.03 2.09 -3.98
CA SER A 85 5.79 3.37 -4.66
C SER A 85 4.45 3.99 -4.24
N LEU A 86 3.38 3.20 -4.22
CA LEU A 86 2.05 3.65 -3.81
C LEU A 86 2.01 4.04 -2.33
N LEU A 87 2.64 3.24 -1.46
CA LEU A 87 2.73 3.56 -0.03
C LEU A 87 3.52 4.85 0.21
N GLY A 88 4.60 5.07 -0.56
CA GLY A 88 5.36 6.31 -0.52
C GLY A 88 4.51 7.53 -0.88
N ILE A 89 3.70 7.44 -1.95
CA ILE A 89 2.74 8.50 -2.33
C ILE A 89 1.78 8.76 -1.17
N HIS A 90 1.18 7.71 -0.62
CA HIS A 90 0.26 7.78 0.52
C HIS A 90 0.89 8.50 1.72
N VAL A 91 2.12 8.13 2.10
CA VAL A 91 2.83 8.76 3.22
C VAL A 91 3.08 10.24 2.96
N VAL A 92 3.55 10.61 1.77
CA VAL A 92 3.84 12.00 1.41
C VAL A 92 2.57 12.85 1.39
N THR A 93 1.49 12.36 0.78
CA THR A 93 0.22 13.08 0.71
C THR A 93 -0.41 13.23 2.10
N GLY A 94 -0.39 12.17 2.91
CA GLY A 94 -0.86 12.21 4.29
C GLY A 94 -0.08 13.18 5.17
N LEU A 95 1.25 13.14 5.13
CA LEU A 95 2.11 14.04 5.91
C LEU A 95 1.96 15.50 5.48
N SER A 96 1.79 15.77 4.19
CA SER A 96 1.55 17.14 3.72
C SER A 96 0.15 17.65 4.09
N ALA A 97 -0.87 16.79 4.13
CA ALA A 97 -2.18 17.14 4.63
C ALA A 97 -2.19 17.47 6.14
N PHE A 98 -1.34 16.81 6.93
CA PHE A 98 -1.07 17.19 8.33
C PHE A 98 -0.26 18.50 8.49
N GLY A 99 0.22 19.08 7.39
CA GLY A 99 1.04 20.30 7.40
C GLY A 99 2.50 20.07 7.81
N LEU A 100 2.95 18.81 7.93
CA LEU A 100 4.32 18.45 8.29
C LEU A 100 5.29 18.53 7.11
N ILE A 101 4.79 18.46 5.88
CA ILE A 101 5.58 18.57 4.64
C ILE A 101 5.04 19.72 3.76
N PRO A 102 5.91 20.60 3.24
CA PRO A 102 5.51 21.70 2.36
C PRO A 102 4.81 21.21 1.08
N ARG A 103 3.75 21.91 0.68
CA ARG A 103 2.88 21.57 -0.47
C ARG A 103 3.63 21.50 -1.81
N THR A 104 4.81 22.09 -1.91
CA THR A 104 5.69 22.01 -3.09
C THR A 104 6.11 20.56 -3.38
N ALA A 105 6.35 19.76 -2.33
CA ALA A 105 6.71 18.34 -2.49
C ALA A 105 5.58 17.51 -3.13
N ILE A 106 4.31 17.86 -2.89
CA ILE A 106 3.17 17.21 -3.58
C ILE A 106 3.18 17.56 -5.07
N HIS A 107 3.39 18.83 -5.40
CA HIS A 107 3.34 19.31 -6.79
C HIS A 107 4.46 18.68 -7.64
N ASP A 108 5.65 18.55 -7.06
CA ASP A 108 6.78 17.89 -7.70
C ASP A 108 6.50 16.40 -7.94
N LEU A 109 5.95 15.70 -6.94
CA LEU A 109 5.59 14.28 -7.07
C LEU A 109 4.50 14.04 -8.12
N ALA A 110 3.47 14.91 -8.17
CA ALA A 110 2.41 14.85 -9.17
C ALA A 110 2.92 15.14 -10.59
N SER A 111 3.89 16.04 -10.72
CA SER A 111 4.53 16.34 -12.02
C SER A 111 5.42 15.17 -12.51
N MET A 112 6.08 14.46 -11.60
CA MET A 112 6.87 13.27 -11.93
C MET A 112 5.99 12.10 -12.39
N THR A 113 4.88 11.82 -11.68
CA THR A 113 3.97 10.74 -12.06
C THR A 113 3.28 10.99 -13.40
N SER A 114 2.85 12.23 -13.65
CA SER A 114 2.27 12.61 -14.96
C SER A 114 3.29 12.52 -16.09
N SER A 115 4.55 12.91 -15.85
CA SER A 115 5.64 12.77 -16.84
C SER A 115 5.99 11.31 -17.14
N LEU A 116 5.96 10.43 -16.14
CA LEU A 116 6.17 8.99 -16.33
C LEU A 116 5.03 8.35 -17.11
N LEU A 117 3.78 8.70 -16.81
CA LEU A 117 2.61 8.24 -17.57
C LEU A 117 2.67 8.70 -19.03
N ALA A 118 3.08 9.94 -19.27
CA ALA A 118 3.22 10.50 -20.61
C ALA A 118 4.35 9.87 -21.45
N MET A 119 5.31 9.17 -20.84
CA MET A 119 6.34 8.41 -21.59
C MET A 119 5.86 7.01 -22.02
N ILE A 120 4.79 6.50 -21.41
CA ILE A 120 4.32 5.12 -21.62
C ILE A 120 3.04 5.11 -22.50
N VAL A 121 2.34 6.24 -22.61
CA VAL A 121 1.17 6.47 -23.49
C VAL A 121 1.60 7.21 -24.74
#